data_AF-A0A6B1BR76-F1
#
_entry.id   AF-A0A6B1BR76-F1
#
_cell.length_a   1.000
_cell.length_b   1.000
_cell.length_c   1.000
_cell.angle_alpha   90.00
_cell.angle_beta   90.00
_cell.angle_gamma   90.00
#
_symmetry.space_group_name_H-M   'P 1'
#
loop_
_entity.id
_entity.type
_entity.pdbx_description
1 polymer ?
#
loop_
_entity_poly.entity_id
_entity_poly.type
_entity_poly.pdbx_seq_one_letter_code
_entity_poly.pdbx_strand_id
1 'polypeptide(L)'
;MAIDDVTEESGPLKFIPGSCKLGHLGLLSRSEEEYPALFNPDDAITGIMKAGSVALFNPYVIHGSEPNRSQKPRRVFINGYACPGANSRTYPGKGAGRLLKIPS
;
A
#
# COMPACT_ATOMS: atom_id res chain seq x y z
N MET A 1 3.09 -8.56 3.05
CA MET A 1 4.00 -9.50 3.74
C MET A 1 5.41 -9.28 3.24
N ALA A 2 6.37 -9.17 4.15
CA ALA A 2 7.79 -9.10 3.84
C ALA A 2 8.31 -10.49 3.46
N ILE A 3 8.89 -10.64 2.27
CA ILE A 3 9.54 -11.90 1.87
C ILE A 3 10.99 -11.92 2.36
N ASP A 4 11.64 -10.76 2.33
CA ASP A 4 12.99 -10.52 2.85
C ASP A 4 12.91 -9.64 4.11
N ASP A 5 13.98 -9.58 4.91
CA ASP A 5 14.10 -8.59 5.97
C ASP A 5 14.01 -7.17 5.39
N VAL A 6 13.19 -6.32 6.01
CA VAL A 6 13.01 -4.91 5.64
C VAL A 6 13.76 -4.05 6.65
N THR A 7 14.91 -3.55 6.23
CA THR A 7 15.78 -2.63 6.98
C THR A 7 15.58 -1.19 6.50
N GLU A 8 16.19 -0.22 7.18
CA GLU A 8 16.14 1.20 6.75
C GLU A 8 16.69 1.43 5.34
N GLU A 9 17.77 0.73 4.98
CA GLU A 9 18.40 0.86 3.65
C GLU A 9 17.66 0.11 2.54
N SER A 10 16.79 -0.85 2.91
CA SER A 10 16.07 -1.69 1.94
C SER A 10 14.92 -0.96 1.22
N GLY A 11 14.70 0.32 1.56
CA GLY A 11 13.64 1.16 1.01
C GLY A 11 12.27 0.91 1.67
N PRO A 12 12.15 0.85 3.02
CA PRO A 12 10.96 0.41 3.73
C PRO A 12 9.71 1.23 3.37
N LEU A 13 8.53 0.64 3.58
CA LEU A 13 7.30 1.44 3.58
C LEU A 13 7.29 2.33 4.82
N LYS A 14 6.82 3.56 4.63
CA LYS A 14 6.48 4.52 5.67
C LYS A 14 4.96 4.72 5.69
N PHE A 15 4.41 4.98 6.86
CA PHE A 15 2.97 5.12 7.08
C PHE A 15 2.69 6.35 7.92
N ILE A 16 1.67 7.15 7.58
CA ILE A 16 1.21 8.22 8.47
C ILE A 16 0.11 7.66 9.39
N PRO A 17 0.35 7.51 10.70
CA PRO A 17 -0.63 6.93 11.62
C PRO A 17 -1.93 7.71 11.65
N GLY A 18 -3.07 7.00 11.67
CA GLY A 18 -4.39 7.63 11.76
C GLY A 18 -4.90 8.33 10.48
N SER A 19 -4.09 8.42 9.43
CA SER A 19 -4.45 9.08 8.16
C SER A 19 -5.66 8.46 7.45
N CYS A 20 -6.00 7.19 7.73
CA CYS A 20 -7.22 6.57 7.21
C CYS A 20 -8.51 7.33 7.56
N LYS A 21 -8.51 8.10 8.65
CA LYS A 21 -9.65 8.94 9.07
C LYS A 21 -9.91 10.11 8.11
N LEU A 22 -8.94 10.47 7.27
CA LEU A 22 -9.07 11.53 6.28
C LEU A 22 -9.89 11.09 5.05
N GLY A 23 -10.03 9.77 4.84
CA GLY A 23 -10.78 9.22 3.71
C GLY A 23 -10.12 9.50 2.35
N HIS A 24 -10.95 9.66 1.31
CA HIS A 24 -10.46 9.91 -0.03
C HIS A 24 -10.04 11.37 -0.23
N LEU A 25 -8.74 11.60 -0.42
CA LEU A 25 -8.17 12.95 -0.57
C LEU A 25 -8.25 13.54 -1.99
N GLY A 26 -8.71 12.79 -2.99
CA GLY A 26 -8.85 13.31 -4.36
C GLY A 26 -7.53 13.77 -5.01
N LEU A 27 -6.39 13.17 -4.64
CA LEU A 27 -5.05 13.64 -5.03
C LEU A 27 -4.83 13.70 -6.55
N LEU A 28 -5.50 12.84 -7.34
CA LEU A 28 -5.38 12.85 -8.81
C LEU A 28 -5.90 14.13 -9.47
N SER A 29 -6.70 14.91 -8.76
CA SER A 29 -7.24 16.19 -9.23
C SER A 29 -6.54 17.38 -8.58
N ARG A 30 -5.43 17.14 -7.87
CA ARG A 30 -4.66 18.13 -7.11
C ARG A 30 -3.22 18.17 -7.61
N SER A 31 -2.60 19.32 -7.43
CA SER A 31 -1.17 19.50 -7.63
C SER A 31 -0.38 19.03 -6.41
N GLU A 32 0.87 18.62 -6.59
CA GLU A 32 1.71 18.15 -5.47
C GLU A 32 1.97 19.28 -4.45
N GLU A 33 1.94 20.54 -4.86
CA GLU A 33 2.07 21.70 -3.95
C GLU A 33 0.90 21.81 -2.97
N GLU A 34 -0.23 21.14 -3.22
CA GLU A 34 -1.38 21.11 -2.32
C GLU A 34 -1.24 20.03 -1.22
N TYR A 35 -0.34 19.06 -1.37
CA TYR A 35 -0.21 17.94 -0.44
C TYR A 35 0.17 18.35 1.00
N PRO A 36 1.07 19.33 1.23
CA PRO A 36 1.43 19.76 2.57
C PRO A 36 0.24 20.31 3.38
N ALA A 37 -0.83 20.77 2.72
CA ALA A 37 -2.06 21.21 3.40
C ALA A 37 -2.95 20.04 3.85
N LEU A 38 -2.68 18.82 3.40
CA LEU A 38 -3.51 17.62 3.63
C LEU A 38 -2.88 16.67 4.64
N PHE A 39 -1.56 16.55 4.62
CA PHE A 39 -0.81 15.70 5.53
C PHE A 39 0.63 16.19 5.65
N ASN A 40 1.26 15.92 6.79
CA ASN A 40 2.68 16.19 7.00
C ASN A 40 3.49 14.89 6.78
N PRO A 41 4.40 14.83 5.78
CA PRO A 41 5.25 13.67 5.57
C PRO A 41 6.13 13.29 6.78
N ASP A 42 6.48 14.26 7.64
CA ASP A 42 7.31 14.03 8.82
C ASP A 42 6.60 13.22 9.91
N ASP A 43 5.27 13.12 9.85
CA ASP A 43 4.47 12.29 10.77
C ASP A 43 4.59 10.78 10.45
N ALA A 44 5.29 10.42 9.37
CA ALA A 44 5.36 9.06 8.91
C ALA A 44 6.29 8.18 9.78
N ILE A 45 5.81 7.00 10.13
CA ILE A 45 6.58 5.97 10.84
C ILE A 45 7.13 4.92 9.86
N THR A 46 8.33 4.42 10.13
CA THR A 46 9.00 3.43 9.27
C THR A 46 8.58 2.00 9.61
N GLY A 47 8.11 1.24 8.62
CA GLY A 47 7.74 -0.16 8.74
C GLY A 47 8.94 -1.12 8.63
N ILE A 48 9.79 -1.16 9.64
CA ILE A 48 10.88 -2.16 9.76
C ILE A 48 10.27 -3.52 10.09
N MET A 49 10.70 -4.55 9.37
CA MET A 49 10.08 -5.88 9.45
C MET A 49 11.10 -6.99 9.27
N LYS A 50 10.88 -8.13 9.93
CA LYS A 50 11.57 -9.38 9.62
C LYS A 50 10.85 -10.13 8.51
N ALA A 51 11.59 -10.95 7.74
CA ALA A 51 11.00 -11.85 6.76
C ALA A 51 9.84 -12.65 7.39
N GLY A 52 8.71 -12.72 6.68
CA GLY A 52 7.46 -13.32 7.15
C GLY A 52 6.52 -12.36 7.88
N SER A 53 6.97 -11.16 8.29
CA SER A 53 6.08 -10.19 8.94
C SER A 53 5.03 -9.62 7.97
N VAL A 54 3.88 -9.22 8.51
CA VAL A 54 2.77 -8.65 7.74
C VAL A 54 2.41 -7.27 8.29
N ALA A 55 2.48 -6.27 7.42
CA ALA A 55 1.78 -5.00 7.62
C ALA A 55 0.37 -5.10 7.01
N LEU A 56 -0.65 -4.80 7.82
CA LEU A 56 -2.04 -4.72 7.41
C LEU A 56 -2.55 -3.31 7.71
N PHE A 57 -3.11 -2.63 6.72
CA PHE A 57 -3.56 -1.26 6.85
C PHE A 57 -4.77 -0.97 5.96
N ASN A 58 -5.55 0.06 6.32
CA ASN A 58 -6.73 0.49 5.59
C ASN A 58 -6.35 1.14 4.24
N PRO A 59 -7.16 1.02 3.17
CA PRO A 59 -6.85 1.60 1.85
C PRO A 59 -6.64 3.13 1.84
N TYR A 60 -7.13 3.86 2.84
CA TYR A 60 -6.92 5.30 2.98
C TYR A 60 -5.72 5.67 3.86
N VAL A 61 -4.95 4.70 4.38
CA VAL A 61 -3.68 5.04 5.06
C VAL A 61 -2.71 5.59 4.04
N ILE A 62 -2.24 6.81 4.27
CA ILE A 62 -1.17 7.42 3.48
C ILE A 62 0.11 6.64 3.75
N HIS A 63 0.71 6.14 2.68
CA HIS A 63 1.93 5.35 2.73
C HIS A 63 2.77 5.58 1.48
N GLY A 64 4.08 5.40 1.62
CA GLY A 64 5.05 5.51 0.53
C GLY A 64 6.30 4.71 0.85
N SER A 65 7.14 4.44 -0.14
CA SER A 65 8.41 3.74 0.08
C SER A 65 9.59 4.56 -0.41
N GLU A 66 10.71 4.41 0.26
CA GLU A 66 11.99 4.95 -0.17
C GLU A 66 12.66 4.06 -1.24
N PRO A 67 13.59 4.60 -2.04
CA PRO A 67 14.46 3.79 -2.88
C PRO A 67 15.25 2.76 -2.06
N ASN A 68 15.38 1.54 -2.59
CA ASN A 68 16.27 0.54 -2.01
C ASN A 68 17.73 0.90 -2.33
N ARG A 69 18.52 1.18 -1.29
CA ARG A 69 19.95 1.50 -1.37
C ARG A 69 20.85 0.35 -0.94
N SER A 70 20.27 -0.76 -0.49
CA SER A 70 21.00 -1.95 -0.09
C SER A 70 21.51 -2.75 -1.30
N GLN A 71 22.39 -3.71 -1.04
CA GLN A 71 22.96 -4.61 -2.06
C GLN A 71 22.07 -5.81 -2.39
N LYS A 72 20.87 -5.89 -1.81
CA LYS A 72 19.95 -7.02 -1.98
C LYS A 72 18.57 -6.55 -2.44
N PRO A 73 17.84 -7.34 -3.24
CA PRO A 73 16.46 -7.02 -3.56
C PRO A 73 15.60 -7.04 -2.30
N ARG A 74 14.56 -6.20 -2.26
CA ARG A 74 13.51 -6.22 -1.24
C ARG A 74 12.21 -6.70 -1.90
N ARG A 75 11.83 -7.96 -1.68
CA ARG A 75 10.60 -8.53 -2.23
C ARG A 75 9.47 -8.47 -1.21
N VAL A 76 8.27 -8.20 -1.70
CA VAL A 76 7.04 -8.16 -0.89
C VAL A 76 5.92 -8.89 -1.62
N PHE A 77 5.08 -9.57 -0.84
CA PHE A 77 3.80 -10.08 -1.32
C PHE A 77 2.69 -9.14 -0.85
N ILE A 78 1.93 -8.59 -1.80
CA ILE A 78 0.83 -7.66 -1.55
C ILE A 78 -0.48 -8.35 -1.90
N ASN A 79 -1.43 -8.30 -0.98
CA ASN A 79 -2.79 -8.78 -1.18
C ASN A 79 -3.79 -7.75 -0.63
N GLY A 80 -4.90 -7.56 -1.34
CA GLY A 80 -5.99 -6.67 -0.94
C GLY A 80 -7.22 -7.46 -0.53
N TYR A 81 -7.83 -7.07 0.59
CA TYR A 81 -9.11 -7.63 1.03
C TYR A 81 -10.19 -6.56 0.85
N ALA A 82 -11.28 -6.92 0.18
CA ALA A 82 -12.39 -6.01 -0.09
C ALA A 82 -13.72 -6.71 0.15
N CYS A 83 -14.72 -5.96 0.58
CA CYS A 83 -16.09 -6.47 0.62
C CYS A 83 -16.60 -6.69 -0.82
N PRO A 84 -17.45 -7.69 -1.07
CA PRO A 84 -18.14 -7.82 -2.35
C PRO A 84 -18.80 -6.50 -2.77
N GLY A 85 -18.58 -6.07 -4.01
CA GLY A 85 -19.13 -4.80 -4.53
C GLY A 85 -18.36 -3.53 -4.14
N ALA A 86 -17.31 -3.61 -3.31
CA ALA A 86 -16.49 -2.44 -2.95
C ALA A 86 -15.72 -1.83 -4.14
N ASN A 87 -15.60 -2.58 -5.25
CA ASN A 87 -15.09 -2.06 -6.51
C ASN A 87 -16.26 -1.89 -7.49
N SER A 88 -16.72 -0.65 -7.66
CA SER A 88 -17.76 -0.29 -8.63
C SER A 88 -17.21 -0.05 -10.04
N ARG A 89 -15.88 -0.02 -10.20
CA ARG A 89 -15.22 0.16 -11.49
C ARG A 89 -15.01 -1.19 -12.16
N THR A 90 -15.36 -1.27 -13.43
CA THR A 90 -14.97 -2.39 -14.29
C THR A 90 -13.44 -2.44 -14.35
N TYR A 91 -12.84 -3.52 -13.82
CA TYR A 91 -11.39 -3.71 -13.88
C TYR A 91 -11.00 -4.03 -15.34
N PRO A 92 -10.24 -3.16 -16.04
CA PRO A 92 -9.96 -3.32 -17.46
C PRO A 92 -8.84 -4.35 -17.74
N GLY A 93 -8.19 -4.86 -16.70
CA GLY A 93 -7.06 -5.80 -16.81
C GLY A 93 -7.46 -7.27 -16.78
N LYS A 94 -6.48 -8.15 -17.08
CA LYS A 94 -6.60 -9.60 -16.83
C LYS A 94 -6.44 -9.86 -15.33
N GLY A 95 -7.27 -10.74 -14.74
CA GLY A 95 -7.16 -11.12 -13.32
C GLY A 95 -8.34 -10.72 -12.42
N ALA A 96 -9.48 -10.31 -12.97
CA ALA A 96 -10.69 -9.95 -12.21
C ALA A 96 -11.34 -11.10 -11.38
N GLY A 97 -10.68 -12.26 -11.28
CA GLY A 97 -11.29 -13.50 -10.80
C GLY A 97 -12.28 -14.04 -11.83
N ARG A 98 -11.98 -15.19 -12.45
CA ARG A 98 -12.94 -15.88 -13.31
C ARG A 98 -13.78 -16.81 -12.45
N LEU A 99 -15.11 -16.74 -12.57
CA LEU A 99 -15.97 -17.81 -12.08
C LEU A 99 -15.65 -19.09 -12.87
N LEU A 100 -15.04 -20.06 -12.20
CA LEU A 100 -14.81 -21.38 -12.79
C LEU A 100 -16.08 -22.21 -12.56
N LYS A 101 -16.75 -22.58 -13.65
CA LYS A 101 -17.75 -23.64 -13.61
C LYS A 101 -16.99 -24.96 -13.53
N ILE A 102 -17.03 -25.62 -12.37
CA ILE A 102 -16.50 -26.96 -12.21
C ILE A 102 -17.54 -27.92 -12.81
N PRO A 103 -17.19 -28.77 -13.79
CA PRO A 103 -18.08 -29.82 -14.26
C PRO A 103 -18.48 -30.73 -13.10
N SER A 104 -19.77 -31.04 -13.00
CA SER A 104 -20.33 -32.04 -12.08
C SER A 104 -19.82 -33.44 -12.40
#